data_AF-A0A8S3DKF4-F1
#
_entry.id   AF-A0A8S3DKF4-F1
#
_cell.length_a   1.000
_cell.length_b   1.000
_cell.length_c   1.000
_cell.angle_alpha   90.00
_cell.angle_beta   90.00
_cell.angle_gamma   90.00
#
_symmetry.space_group_name_H-M   'P 1'
#
loop_
_entity.id
_entity.type
_entity.pdbx_description
1 polymer ?
#
loop_
_entity_poly.entity_id
_entity_poly.type
_entity_poly.pdbx_seq_one_letter_code
_entity_poly.pdbx_strand_id
1 'polypeptide(L)' 'GEYAVHILCNDEDIPHSPFMAWIEEPGNFDSDKVKAYGLGLEPSGQIIDKPTEFTIDT' A
#
# COMPACT_ATOMS: atom_id res chain seq x y z
N GLY A 1 -16.55 9.45 0.72
CA GLY A 1 -17.66 8.53 0.43
C GLY A 1 -17.12 7.23 -0.15
N GLU A 2 -18.02 6.31 -0.48
CA GLU A 2 -17.70 4.97 -0.96
C GLU A 2 -17.53 4.92 -2.49
N TYR A 3 -16.50 4.22 -2.96
CA TYR A 3 -16.17 4.05 -4.38
C TYR A 3 -15.90 2.58 -4.69
N ALA A 4 -16.36 2.10 -5.85
CA ALA A 4 -16.07 0.76 -6.36
C ALA A 4 -14.88 0.80 -7.31
N VAL A 5 -13.83 0.03 -7.01
CA VAL A 5 -12.66 -0.14 -7.89
C VAL A 5 -12.74 -1.51 -8.57
N HIS A 6 -12.97 -1.50 -9.88
CA HIS A 6 -13.00 -2.71 -10.69
C HIS A 6 -11.61 -3.08 -11.20
N ILE A 7 -11.23 -4.34 -11.04
CA ILE A 7 -10.01 -4.91 -11.62
C ILE A 7 -10.44 -6.02 -12.57
N LEU A 8 -10.18 -5.83 -13.87
CA LEU A 8 -10.64 -6.73 -14.93
C LEU A 8 -9.49 -7.54 -15.53
N CYS A 9 -9.78 -8.77 -15.92
CA CYS A 9 -8.94 -9.60 -16.78
C CYS A 9 -9.81 -10.15 -17.92
N ASN A 10 -9.44 -9.90 -19.18
CA ASN A 10 -10.25 -10.24 -20.35
C ASN A 10 -11.70 -9.71 -20.25
N ASP A 11 -11.86 -8.47 -19.81
CA ASP A 11 -13.16 -7.80 -19.61
C ASP A 11 -14.08 -8.41 -18.54
N GLU A 12 -13.58 -9.37 -17.74
CA GLU A 12 -14.28 -9.92 -16.58
C GLU A 12 -13.63 -9.48 -15.27
N ASP A 13 -14.45 -9.21 -14.24
CA ASP A 13 -13.97 -8.93 -12.89
C ASP A 13 -13.17 -10.12 -12.33
N ILE A 14 -12.00 -9.85 -11.76
CA ILE A 14 -11.24 -10.87 -11.02
C ILE A 14 -11.96 -11.25 -9.71
N PRO A 15 -11.61 -12.39 -9.08
CA PRO A 15 -12.10 -12.69 -7.74
C PRO A 15 -11.88 -11.51 -6.78
N HIS A 16 -12.90 -11.18 -6.00
CA HIS A 16 -12.97 -10.06 -5.06
C HIS A 16 -13.14 -8.65 -5.66
N SER A 17 -13.20 -8.52 -6.99
CA SER A 17 -13.64 -7.28 -7.63
C SER A 17 -15.18 -7.19 -7.60
N PRO A 18 -15.77 -5.98 -7.41
CA PRO A 18 -15.08 -4.73 -7.11
C PRO A 18 -14.58 -4.63 -5.67
N PHE A 19 -13.46 -3.93 -5.48
CA PHE A 19 -12.95 -3.55 -4.18
C PHE A 19 -13.57 -2.22 -3.74
N MET A 20 -14.23 -2.20 -2.58
CA MET A 20 -14.89 -1.01 -2.05
C MET A 20 -13.89 -0.14 -1.27
N ALA A 21 -13.72 1.12 -1.68
CA ALA A 21 -12.83 2.09 -1.04
C ALA A 21 -13.63 3.21 -0.38
N TRP A 22 -13.32 3.50 0.88
CA TRP A 22 -13.88 4.65 1.60
C TRP A 22 -12.91 5.83 1.56
N ILE A 23 -13.31 6.92 0.91
CA ILE A 23 -12.51 8.12 0.77
C ILE A 23 -12.98 9.19 1.77
N GLU A 24 -12.08 9.70 2.58
CA GLU A 24 -12.37 10.80 3.52
C GLU A 24 -11.94 12.15 2.94
N GLU A 25 -12.48 13.25 3.49
CA GLU A 25 -12.02 14.58 3.13
C GLU A 25 -10.57 14.78 3.60
N PRO A 26 -9.73 15.52 2.84
CA PRO A 26 -8.35 15.76 3.24
C PRO A 26 -8.27 16.46 4.60
N GLY A 27 -7.57 15.84 5.55
CA GLY A 27 -7.26 16.44 6.85
C GLY A 27 -6.01 17.34 6.82
N ASN A 28 -5.53 17.75 8.00
CA ASN A 28 -4.26 18.48 8.16
C ASN A 28 -3.01 17.56 8.10
N PHE A 29 -3.13 16.39 7.49
CA PHE A 29 -2.05 15.41 7.38
C PHE A 29 -1.41 15.50 5.99
N ASP A 30 -0.09 15.63 5.96
CA ASP A 30 0.70 15.70 4.73
C ASP A 30 1.49 14.41 4.58
N SER A 31 0.93 13.45 3.84
CA SER A 31 1.51 12.12 3.65
C SER A 31 2.88 12.15 2.97
N ASP A 32 3.19 13.19 2.20
CA ASP A 32 4.45 13.31 1.46
C ASP A 32 5.65 13.59 2.37
N LYS A 33 5.40 13.99 3.62
CA LYS A 33 6.45 14.20 4.64
C LYS A 33 6.87 12.92 5.36
N VAL A 34 6.05 11.87 5.29
CA VAL A 34 6.36 10.59 5.91
C VAL A 34 7.49 9.92 5.13
N LYS A 35 8.48 9.39 5.86
CA LYS A 35 9.59 8.62 5.27
C LYS A 35 9.64 7.23 5.88
N ALA A 36 9.76 6.23 5.03
CA ALA A 36 10.06 4.87 5.46
C ALA A 36 11.41 4.44 4.85
N TYR A 37 12.30 3.87 5.65
CA TYR A 37 13.63 3.46 5.19
C TYR A 37 14.21 2.34 6.04
N GLY A 38 15.16 1.59 5.48
CA GLY A 38 15.86 0.49 6.15
C GLY A 38 15.94 -0.77 5.30
N LEU A 39 16.73 -1.75 5.75
CA LEU A 39 17.02 -2.99 5.02
C LEU A 39 15.76 -3.78 4.66
N GLY A 40 14.69 -3.68 5.45
CA GLY A 40 13.42 -4.34 5.19
C GLY A 40 12.65 -3.80 3.99
N LEU A 41 13.02 -2.64 3.47
CA LEU A 41 12.36 -1.98 2.34
C LEU A 41 13.25 -1.89 1.09
N GLU A 42 14.50 -2.37 1.17
CA GLU A 42 15.39 -2.39 0.02
C GLU A 42 14.89 -3.40 -1.05
N PRO A 43 15.07 -3.16 -2.36
CA PRO A 43 14.59 -4.09 -3.39
C PRO A 43 15.31 -5.45 -3.40
N SER A 44 16.47 -5.52 -2.76
CA SER A 44 17.31 -6.72 -2.68
C SER A 44 18.18 -6.70 -1.43
N GLY A 45 18.81 -7.83 -1.12
CA GLY A 45 19.72 -7.96 0.02
C GLY A 45 19.11 -8.61 1.26
N GLN A 46 17.81 -8.93 1.23
CA GLN A 46 17.14 -9.72 2.26
C GLN A 46 17.60 -11.18 2.20
N ILE A 47 17.63 -11.82 3.36
CA ILE A 47 18.07 -13.20 3.52
C ILE A 47 16.90 -14.00 4.08
N ILE A 48 16.62 -15.15 3.46
CA ILE A 48 15.60 -16.10 3.90
C ILE A 48 15.84 -16.48 5.37
N ASP A 49 14.75 -16.63 6.12
CA ASP A 49 14.72 -17.00 7.54
C ASP A 49 15.51 -16.05 8.47
N LYS A 50 15.78 -14.82 8.02
CA LYS A 50 16.35 -13.77 8.85
C LYS A 50 15.38 -12.61 9.01
N PRO A 51 15.17 -12.10 10.24
CA PRO A 51 14.42 -10.86 10.43
C PRO A 51 15.15 -9.71 9.73
N THR A 52 14.38 -8.78 9.19
CA THR A 52 14.87 -7.53 8.61
C THR A 52 14.10 -6.37 9.23
N GLU A 53 14.72 -5.20 9.31
CA GLU A 53 14.20 -4.04 10.02
C GLU A 53 14.01 -2.86 9.08
N PHE A 54 13.03 -2.03 9.38
CA PHE A 54 12.84 -0.72 8.76
C PHE A 54 12.22 0.23 9.78
N THR A 55 12.39 1.52 9.52
CA THR A 55 11.92 2.63 10.34
C THR A 55 10.90 3.45 9.57
N ILE A 56 9.89 3.95 10.28
CA ILE A 56 8.94 4.95 9.77
C ILE A 56 9.15 6.24 10.57
N ASP A 57 9.38 7.34 9.85
CA ASP A 57 9.46 8.71 10.34
C ASP A 57 8.21 9.44 9.84
N THR A 58 7.29 9.75 10.76
CA THR A 58 5.94 10.27 10.47
C THR A 58 5.81 11.76 10.75
#